data_AF-A0A7W0FWI3-F1
#
_entry.id   AF-A0A7W0FWI3-F1
#
_cell.length_a   1.000
_cell.length_b   1.000
_cell.length_c   1.000
_cell.angle_alpha   90.00
_cell.angle_beta   90.00
_cell.angle_gamma   90.00
#
_symmetry.space_group_name_H-M   'P 1'
#
loop_
_entity.id
_entity.type
_entity.pdbx_description
1 polymer ?
#
loop_
_entity_poly.entity_id
_entity_poly.type
_entity_poly.pdbx_seq_one_letter_code
_entity_poly.pdbx_strand_id
1 'polypeptide(L)'
;MDVANQPIKAKLFAGFLMTSEIRMHLNKSPAWQNAQLTPDENSCELVEMRYGEGYSIGRYLAEEQLALSEIKDYEIAISQKLQEYCPKLETGHLKFYIYSQIFIY
;
A
#
# COMPACT_ATOMS: atom_id res chain seq x y z
N MET A 1 19.83 -16.91 21.38
CA MET A 1 19.76 -16.41 19.99
C MET A 1 20.61 -15.16 19.94
N ASP A 2 21.73 -15.21 19.21
CA ASP A 2 22.57 -14.03 18.98
C ASP A 2 21.80 -13.02 18.13
N VAL A 3 21.49 -11.87 18.69
CA VAL A 3 20.80 -10.75 18.01
C VAL A 3 21.66 -10.17 16.88
N ALA A 4 22.96 -10.50 16.84
CA ALA A 4 23.96 -9.84 16.00
C ALA A 4 23.84 -10.09 14.48
N ASN A 5 23.09 -11.10 14.03
CA ASN A 5 23.03 -11.48 12.60
C ASN A 5 21.59 -11.59 12.04
N GLN A 6 20.63 -10.91 12.65
CA GLN A 6 19.27 -10.84 12.09
C GLN A 6 19.29 -10.12 10.74
N PRO A 7 18.80 -10.73 9.65
CA PRO A 7 18.80 -10.08 8.34
C PRO A 7 17.86 -8.88 8.37
N ILE A 8 18.35 -7.74 7.90
CA ILE A 8 17.57 -6.50 7.78
C ILE A 8 17.19 -6.33 6.31
N LYS A 9 15.89 -6.15 6.05
CA LYS A 9 15.38 -5.83 4.71
C LYS A 9 14.68 -4.48 4.73
N ALA A 10 15.07 -3.58 3.84
CA ALA A 10 14.34 -2.34 3.59
C ALA A 10 13.42 -2.53 2.37
N LYS A 11 12.18 -2.05 2.47
CA LYS A 11 11.27 -1.93 1.32
C LYS A 11 10.71 -0.51 1.29
N LEU A 12 10.38 0.00 0.11
CA LEU A 12 9.59 1.20 -0.04
C LEU A 12 8.12 0.83 -0.12
N PHE A 13 7.28 1.56 0.61
CA PHE A 13 5.83 1.51 0.47
C PHE A 13 5.33 2.82 -0.08
N ALA A 14 4.37 2.75 -0.99
CA ALA A 14 3.67 3.93 -1.47
C ALA A 14 2.16 3.74 -1.43
N GLY A 15 1.42 4.78 -1.08
CA GLY A 15 -0.02 4.71 -0.93
C GLY A 15 -0.67 5.95 -0.33
N PHE A 16 -1.91 5.78 0.11
CA PHE A 16 -2.75 6.82 0.70
C PHE A 16 -3.05 6.50 2.16
N LEU A 17 -3.23 7.54 2.98
CA LEU A 17 -3.69 7.34 4.36
C LEU A 17 -5.09 6.74 4.37
N MET A 18 -5.30 5.75 5.23
CA MET A 18 -6.57 5.07 5.42
C MET A 18 -7.51 5.94 6.25
N THR A 19 -8.40 6.66 5.59
CA THR A 19 -9.46 7.44 6.25
C THR A 19 -10.63 6.54 6.65
N SER A 20 -11.51 7.04 7.53
CA SER A 20 -12.75 6.33 7.90
C SER A 20 -13.65 6.06 6.70
N GLU A 21 -13.68 6.97 5.73
CA GLU A 21 -14.43 6.83 4.48
C GLU A 21 -13.88 5.69 3.64
N ILE A 22 -12.55 5.68 3.37
CA ILE A 22 -11.90 4.60 2.64
C ILE A 22 -12.19 3.26 3.32
N ARG A 23 -12.00 3.18 4.63
CA ARG A 23 -12.26 1.96 5.39
C ARG A 23 -13.72 1.50 5.28
N MET A 24 -14.67 2.43 5.33
CA MET A 24 -16.10 2.11 5.13
C MET A 24 -16.36 1.52 3.74
N HIS A 25 -15.75 2.07 2.69
CA HIS A 25 -15.92 1.57 1.32
C HIS A 25 -15.27 0.20 1.13
N LEU A 26 -14.03 0.03 1.61
CA LEU A 26 -13.31 -1.25 1.53
C LEU A 26 -14.05 -2.37 2.27
N ASN A 27 -14.60 -2.08 3.46
CA ASN A 27 -15.39 -3.06 4.21
C ASN A 27 -16.62 -3.57 3.46
N LYS A 28 -17.12 -2.79 2.48
CA LYS A 28 -18.27 -3.15 1.63
C LYS A 28 -17.85 -3.70 0.26
N SER A 29 -16.55 -3.78 -0.03
CA SER A 29 -16.04 -4.18 -1.33
C SER A 29 -15.70 -5.67 -1.35
N PRO A 30 -16.45 -6.51 -2.08
CA PRO A 30 -16.13 -7.93 -2.20
C PRO A 30 -14.79 -8.15 -2.92
N ALA A 31 -14.44 -7.27 -3.87
CA ALA A 31 -13.18 -7.32 -4.59
C ALA A 31 -11.99 -7.13 -3.65
N TRP A 32 -12.07 -6.13 -2.77
CA TRP A 32 -11.09 -5.94 -1.70
C TRP A 32 -11.02 -7.14 -0.77
N GLN A 33 -12.16 -7.61 -0.26
CA GLN A 33 -12.21 -8.76 0.65
C GLN A 33 -11.55 -9.99 0.04
N ASN A 34 -11.83 -10.29 -1.23
CA ASN A 34 -11.20 -11.39 -1.94
C ASN A 34 -9.69 -11.20 -2.12
N ALA A 35 -9.25 -9.98 -2.46
CA ALA A 35 -7.83 -9.67 -2.58
C ALA A 35 -7.05 -9.89 -1.27
N GLN A 36 -7.70 -9.66 -0.12
CA GLN A 36 -7.08 -9.88 1.19
C GLN A 36 -7.00 -11.36 1.60
N LEU A 37 -7.75 -12.26 0.96
CA LEU A 37 -7.74 -13.70 1.30
C LEU A 37 -6.53 -14.46 0.74
N THR A 38 -5.92 -13.94 -0.32
CA THR A 38 -4.77 -14.59 -0.96
C THR A 38 -3.69 -13.54 -1.25
N PRO A 39 -3.02 -13.02 -0.20
CA PRO A 39 -1.95 -12.06 -0.39
C PRO A 39 -0.78 -12.74 -1.11
N ASP A 40 -0.67 -12.46 -2.41
CA ASP A 40 0.50 -12.79 -3.20
C ASP A 40 1.43 -11.58 -3.20
N GLU A 41 2.68 -11.76 -2.76
CA GLU A 41 3.69 -10.70 -2.68
C GLU A 41 4.04 -10.12 -4.07
N ASN A 42 3.74 -10.84 -5.15
CA ASN A 42 3.92 -10.38 -6.52
C ASN A 42 2.63 -9.85 -7.16
N SER A 43 1.52 -9.81 -6.41
CA SER A 43 0.28 -9.28 -6.93
C SER A 43 0.28 -7.75 -7.00
N CYS A 44 -0.42 -7.20 -7.99
CA CYS A 44 -0.71 -5.78 -8.08
C CYS A 44 -1.80 -5.33 -7.08
N GLU A 45 -2.16 -6.17 -6.11
CA GLU A 45 -3.20 -5.87 -5.13
C GLU A 45 -2.70 -4.90 -4.07
N LEU A 46 -3.62 -4.11 -3.50
CA LEU A 46 -3.26 -3.20 -2.42
C LEU A 46 -3.21 -3.96 -1.09
N VAL A 47 -2.38 -3.47 -0.19
CA VAL A 47 -2.25 -3.96 1.18
C VAL A 47 -2.52 -2.84 2.16
N GLU A 48 -3.11 -3.20 3.30
CA GLU A 48 -3.19 -2.31 4.45
C GLU A 48 -1.88 -2.40 5.24
N MET A 49 -1.27 -1.24 5.52
CA MET A 49 -0.03 -1.18 6.27
C MET A 49 -0.11 -0.12 7.37
N ARG A 50 0.40 -0.46 8.55
CA ARG A 50 0.43 0.45 9.70
C ARG A 50 1.64 1.38 9.63
N TYR A 51 1.40 2.69 9.69
CA TYR A 51 2.44 3.71 9.72
C TYR A 51 2.17 4.70 10.85
N GLY A 52 3.08 4.76 11.83
CA GLY A 52 2.89 5.54 13.06
C GLY A 52 1.64 5.08 13.82
N GLU A 53 0.75 6.02 14.13
CA GLU A 53 -0.53 5.76 14.78
C GLU A 53 -1.67 5.39 13.81
N GLY A 54 -1.41 5.50 12.50
CA GLY A 54 -2.42 5.31 11.45
C GLY A 54 -2.20 4.06 10.60
N TYR A 55 -3.10 3.91 9.62
CA TYR A 55 -2.99 2.92 8.56
C TYR A 55 -2.94 3.63 7.22
N SER A 56 -2.31 2.98 6.25
CA SER A 56 -2.28 3.37 4.85
C SER A 56 -2.72 2.20 3.99
N ILE A 57 -3.25 2.50 2.81
CA ILE A 57 -3.52 1.53 1.76
C ILE A 57 -2.64 1.82 0.55
N GLY A 58 -1.99 0.80 0.01
CA GLY A 58 -1.00 0.99 -1.03
C GLY A 58 -0.29 -0.30 -1.40
N ARG A 59 0.92 -0.19 -1.95
CA ARG A 59 1.74 -1.34 -2.34
C ARG A 59 3.21 -1.11 -2.02
N TYR A 60 3.95 -2.21 -1.87
CA TYR A 60 5.39 -2.16 -1.84
C TYR A 60 5.92 -1.95 -3.26
N LEU A 61 6.95 -1.12 -3.39
CA LEU A 61 7.62 -0.88 -4.65
C LEU A 61 8.61 -2.03 -4.89
N ALA A 62 8.60 -2.60 -6.10
CA ALA A 62 9.43 -3.76 -6.44
C ALA A 62 10.90 -3.38 -6.67
N GLU A 63 11.16 -2.13 -7.03
CA GLU A 63 12.45 -1.67 -7.51
C GLU A 63 13.25 -0.94 -6.43
N GLU A 64 14.56 -1.21 -6.39
CA GLU A 64 15.49 -0.58 -5.43
C GLU A 64 15.88 0.84 -5.85
N GLN A 65 15.71 1.19 -7.13
CA GLN A 65 15.96 2.52 -7.68
C GLN A 65 14.79 2.91 -8.58
N LEU A 66 14.17 4.04 -8.29
CA LEU A 66 13.02 4.54 -9.05
C LEU A 66 13.26 6.00 -9.46
N ALA A 67 12.97 6.28 -10.72
CA ALA A 67 12.82 7.63 -11.22
C ALA A 67 11.53 8.27 -10.70
N LEU A 68 11.51 9.60 -10.63
CA LEU A 68 10.33 10.35 -10.22
C LEU A 68 9.12 10.12 -11.15
N SER A 69 9.36 9.85 -12.43
CA SER A 69 8.31 9.48 -13.39
C SER A 69 7.64 8.17 -13.01
N GLU A 70 8.43 7.16 -12.64
CA GLU A 70 7.93 5.84 -12.27
C GLU A 70 7.11 5.94 -10.99
N ILE A 71 7.53 6.76 -10.03
CA ILE A 71 6.75 7.05 -8.81
C ILE A 71 5.33 7.53 -9.14
N LYS A 72 5.16 8.37 -10.18
CA LYS A 72 3.83 8.83 -10.61
C LYS A 72 3.01 7.70 -11.24
N ASP A 73 3.66 6.79 -11.95
CA ASP A 73 2.99 5.60 -12.49
C ASP A 73 2.50 4.70 -11.34
N TYR A 74 3.27 4.60 -10.25
CA TYR A 74 2.83 3.96 -9.02
C TYR A 74 1.62 4.66 -8.40
N GLU A 75 1.63 5.98 -8.29
CA GLU A 75 0.50 6.76 -7.77
C GLU A 75 -0.79 6.53 -8.58
N ILE A 76 -0.70 6.60 -9.91
CA ILE A 76 -1.82 6.36 -10.82
C ILE A 76 -2.35 4.94 -10.65
N ALA A 77 -1.47 3.94 -10.66
CA ALA A 77 -1.87 2.53 -10.54
C ALA A 77 -2.55 2.23 -9.20
N ILE A 78 -2.02 2.78 -8.09
CA ILE A 78 -2.62 2.60 -6.76
C ILE A 78 -3.98 3.32 -6.69
N SER A 79 -4.09 4.52 -7.25
CA SER A 79 -5.37 5.25 -7.30
C SER A 79 -6.42 4.49 -8.12
N GLN A 80 -6.04 3.95 -9.28
CA GLN A 80 -6.94 3.15 -10.11
C GLN A 80 -7.41 1.90 -9.37
N LYS A 81 -6.49 1.16 -8.74
CA LYS A 81 -6.83 -0.03 -7.96
C LYS A 81 -7.73 0.29 -6.77
N LEU A 82 -7.50 1.42 -6.10
CA LEU A 82 -8.36 1.88 -5.02
C LEU A 82 -9.78 2.23 -5.53
N GLN A 83 -9.89 2.86 -6.69
CA GLN A 83 -11.17 3.13 -7.34
C GLN A 83 -11.89 1.85 -7.78
N GLU A 84 -11.16 0.82 -8.25
CA GLU A 84 -11.75 -0.49 -8.54
C GLU A 84 -12.43 -1.09 -7.31
N TYR A 85 -11.77 -1.02 -6.15
CA TYR A 85 -12.36 -1.47 -4.90
C TYR A 85 -13.48 -0.55 -4.42
N CYS A 86 -13.36 0.76 -4.66
CA CYS A 86 -14.21 1.81 -4.11
C CYS A 86 -14.70 2.79 -5.21
N PRO A 87 -15.63 2.38 -6.11
CA PRO A 87 -15.97 3.17 -7.30
C PRO A 87 -16.63 4.54 -7.03
N LYS A 88 -17.14 4.73 -5.82
CA LYS A 88 -17.81 5.97 -5.38
C LYS A 88 -16.92 6.88 -4.55
N LEU A 89 -15.67 6.48 -4.29
CA LEU A 89 -14.74 7.25 -3.49
C LEU A 89 -14.09 8.33 -4.37
N GLU A 90 -14.16 9.58 -3.93
CA GLU A 90 -13.44 10.67 -4.58
C GLU A 90 -11.96 10.63 -4.17
N THR A 91 -11.10 10.13 -5.06
CA THR A 91 -9.66 9.98 -4.76
C THR A 91 -8.83 11.24 -5.02
N GLY A 92 -9.40 12.26 -5.67
CA GLY A 92 -8.67 13.47 -6.12
C GLY A 92 -8.09 14.34 -4.98
N HIS A 93 -8.55 14.13 -3.75
CA HIS A 93 -8.06 14.84 -2.56
C HIS A 93 -7.11 14.01 -1.70
N LEU A 94 -6.89 12.74 -2.04
CA LEU A 94 -6.02 11.87 -1.26
C LEU A 94 -4.57 12.24 -1.51
N LYS A 95 -3.85 12.53 -0.43
CA LYS A 95 -2.42 12.80 -0.50
C LYS A 95 -1.66 11.47 -0.61
N PHE A 96 -0.83 11.37 -1.65
CA PHE A 96 0.07 10.25 -1.86
C PHE A 96 1.30 10.35 -0.95
N TYR A 97 1.68 9.22 -0.35
CA TYR A 97 2.81 9.10 0.54
C TYR A 97 3.73 7.98 0.09
N ILE A 98 5.04 8.20 0.29
CA ILE A 98 6.08 7.19 0.10
C ILE A 98 6.93 7.17 1.34
N TYR A 99 7.21 5.99 1.87
CA TYR A 99 8.06 5.84 3.04
C TYR A 99 8.77 4.49 3.05
N SER A 100 9.95 4.48 3.65
CA SER A 100 10.77 3.29 3.85
C SER A 100 10.28 2.49 5.06
N GLN A 101 10.20 1.18 4.92
CA GLN A 101 9.90 0.25 6.00
C GLN A 101 11.06 -0.73 6.17
N ILE A 102 11.50 -0.87 7.42
CA ILE A 102 12.61 -1.74 7.80
C ILE A 102 12.03 -2.98 8.49
N PHE A 103 12.34 -4.16 7.95
CA PHE A 103 11.95 -5.45 8.48
C PHE A 103 13.17 -6.09 9.17
N ILE A 104 12.99 -6.54 10.42
CA ILE A 104 14.00 -7.21 11.24
C ILE A 104 13.46 -8.61 11.52
N TYR A 105 14.21 -9.65 11.15
CA TYR A 105 13.80 -11.07 11.25
C TYR A 105 14.56 -11.81 12.34
#